data_AF-A0A497JID1-F1
#
_entry.id   AF-A0A497JID1-F1
#
_cell.length_a   1.000
_cell.length_b   1.000
_cell.length_c   1.000
_cell.angle_alpha   90.00
_cell.angle_beta   90.00
_cell.angle_gamma   90.00
#
_symmetry.space_group_name_H-M   'P 1'
#
loop_
_entity.id
_entity.type
_entity.pdbx_description
1 polymer ?
#
loop_
_entity_poly.entity_id
_entity_poly.type
_entity_poly.pdbx_seq_one_letter_code
_entity_poly.pdbx_strand_id
1 'polypeptide(L)'
;MNLFRSYATPLIQSAIYPLTDIDQYTRIVQGLEPGYDYGRNSNPTVDVLQKRLAALEGGERCLVTPSGMHAVFLLTSHFARPGDEFVTSYNIFGEAYDFFFHWGPEHMGIKPRLVKNPGDLKDWERQITPKTRFIWAETPSNPTLFVTDIAGLAELAHAHNMPLIVDNTLVTPYLQNPLKLGADVVVLSLTKFLVGNGTVVGGAIIGKDELIRELVSDIAHVGAIGSPFDAWLVLLSLETLPLRMARHSSNAEKVAAFLAQHPKVSRVNYPSVPDYPQRELAKRQMPNGFGGLLSFVVEGGKEGAIKVTNALKLITIVPSFGTSRTIVTHPATHTHCNMKPEEREAVGIYDGLLRLSVGLEDPEDIIADLEQALDKV
;
A
#
# COMPACT_ATOMS: atom_id res chain seq x y z
N MET A 1 1.98 9.31 31.49
CA MET A 1 0.68 9.84 31.04
C MET A 1 -0.45 9.10 31.75
N ASN A 2 -0.91 9.59 32.91
CA ASN A 2 -2.09 9.06 33.64
C ASN A 2 -3.02 10.18 34.15
N LEU A 3 -2.78 11.45 33.77
CA LEU A 3 -3.37 12.60 34.46
C LEU A 3 -4.89 12.73 34.27
N PHE A 4 -5.42 12.40 33.08
CA PHE A 4 -6.84 12.60 32.76
C PHE A 4 -7.66 11.32 32.56
N ARG A 5 -7.01 10.13 32.61
CA ARG A 5 -7.63 8.79 32.39
C ARG A 5 -8.67 8.75 31.23
N SER A 6 -8.39 9.44 30.13
CA SER A 6 -9.27 9.44 28.95
C SER A 6 -9.34 8.06 28.31
N TYR A 7 -10.54 7.61 27.93
CA TYR A 7 -10.73 6.37 27.18
C TYR A 7 -10.26 6.54 25.72
N ALA A 8 -10.72 7.61 25.05
CA ALA A 8 -10.25 7.94 23.71
C ALA A 8 -8.82 8.51 23.77
N THR A 9 -7.97 8.09 22.84
CA THR A 9 -6.63 8.68 22.68
C THR A 9 -6.79 10.19 22.44
N PRO A 10 -6.19 11.06 23.28
CA PRO A 10 -6.28 12.49 23.08
C PRO A 10 -5.51 12.92 21.82
N LEU A 11 -6.04 13.92 21.12
CA LEU A 11 -5.33 14.64 20.07
C LEU A 11 -4.37 15.65 20.71
N ILE A 12 -3.07 15.40 20.58
CA ILE A 12 -2.02 16.32 21.00
C ILE A 12 -1.57 17.12 19.77
N GLN A 13 -2.33 18.15 19.42
CA GLN A 13 -2.00 19.07 18.34
C GLN A 13 -0.98 20.12 18.79
N SER A 14 0.23 19.67 19.16
CA SER A 14 1.34 20.54 19.56
C SER A 14 2.61 20.21 18.82
N ALA A 15 3.39 21.25 18.50
CA ALA A 15 4.72 21.13 17.91
C ALA A 15 5.84 21.24 18.95
N ILE A 16 5.55 21.72 20.16
CA ILE A 16 6.55 21.95 21.21
C ILE A 16 6.07 21.40 22.55
N TYR A 17 7.00 20.88 23.34
CA TYR A 17 6.71 20.28 24.62
C TYR A 17 7.61 20.91 25.69
N PRO A 18 7.04 21.54 26.73
CA PRO A 18 7.83 22.12 27.80
C PRO A 18 8.55 21.02 28.59
N LEU A 19 9.83 21.28 28.89
CA LEU A 19 10.69 20.39 29.67
C LEU A 19 10.89 20.98 31.07
N THR A 20 11.15 20.13 32.05
CA THR A 20 11.31 20.56 33.46
C THR A 20 12.64 21.27 33.70
N ASP A 21 13.68 20.85 32.98
CA ASP A 21 15.04 21.37 33.10
C ASP A 21 15.88 21.03 31.84
N ILE A 22 17.05 21.65 31.72
CA ILE A 22 17.96 21.46 30.57
C ILE A 22 18.53 20.03 30.53
N ASP A 23 18.71 19.40 31.68
CA ASP A 23 19.25 18.03 31.75
C ASP A 23 18.24 17.02 31.21
N GLN A 24 16.93 17.24 31.44
CA GLN A 24 15.87 16.45 30.84
C GLN A 24 15.93 16.49 29.31
N TYR A 25 16.15 17.67 28.73
CA TYR A 25 16.31 17.78 27.28
C TYR A 25 17.45 16.90 26.77
N THR A 26 18.59 16.98 27.44
CA THR A 26 19.77 16.18 27.09
C THR A 26 19.48 14.69 27.18
N ARG A 27 18.83 14.23 28.26
CA ARG A 27 18.47 12.82 28.42
C ARG A 27 17.48 12.33 27.37
N ILE A 28 16.49 13.14 26.99
CA ILE A 28 15.52 12.80 25.93
C ILE A 28 16.22 12.69 24.58
N VAL A 29 17.01 13.69 24.19
CA VAL A 29 17.73 13.71 22.90
C VAL A 29 18.75 12.57 22.79
N GLN A 30 19.36 12.17 23.91
CA GLN A 30 20.27 11.01 23.98
C GLN A 30 19.55 9.66 24.10
N GLY A 31 18.21 9.64 24.18
CA GLY A 31 17.43 8.42 24.35
C GLY A 31 17.55 7.76 25.73
N LEU A 32 18.07 8.48 26.73
CA LEU A 32 18.22 8.02 28.11
C LEU A 32 16.92 8.16 28.93
N GLU A 33 16.01 9.02 28.49
CA GLU A 33 14.70 9.24 29.10
C GLU A 33 13.61 9.26 28.00
N PRO A 34 12.46 8.58 28.17
CA PRO A 34 11.35 8.72 27.24
C PRO A 34 10.75 10.12 27.38
N GLY A 35 10.56 10.81 26.27
CA GLY A 35 9.94 12.12 26.28
C GLY A 35 9.70 12.67 24.88
N TYR A 36 9.09 13.85 24.85
CA TYR A 36 8.78 14.59 23.65
C TYR A 36 9.41 15.98 23.80
N ASP A 37 10.04 16.47 22.73
CA ASP A 37 10.73 17.76 22.70
C ASP A 37 10.18 18.66 21.58
N TYR A 38 10.13 18.13 20.37
CA TYR A 38 9.78 18.85 19.16
C TYR A 38 8.99 17.96 18.18
N GLY A 39 7.88 18.50 17.68
CA GLY A 39 6.87 17.78 16.89
C GLY A 39 7.36 17.19 15.57
N ARG A 40 8.49 17.69 15.05
CA ARG A 40 9.16 17.10 13.88
C ARG A 40 9.79 15.74 14.16
N ASN A 41 10.21 15.50 15.40
CA ASN A 41 10.89 14.28 15.78
C ASN A 41 9.91 13.25 16.35
N SER A 42 8.94 13.72 17.13
CA SER A 42 7.98 12.85 17.82
C SER A 42 6.71 13.61 18.22
N ASN A 43 5.59 12.89 18.31
CA ASN A 43 4.32 13.41 18.82
C ASN A 43 3.55 12.30 19.55
N PRO A 44 2.98 12.55 20.74
CA PRO A 44 2.30 11.50 21.51
C PRO A 44 1.14 10.81 20.80
N THR A 45 0.34 11.55 20.01
CA THR A 45 -0.77 10.96 19.25
C THR A 45 -0.26 10.10 18.11
N VAL A 46 0.74 10.58 17.38
CA VAL A 46 1.41 9.83 16.30
C VAL A 46 2.08 8.57 16.85
N ASP A 47 2.72 8.65 18.02
CA ASP A 47 3.35 7.52 18.69
C ASP A 47 2.37 6.39 19.01
N VAL A 48 1.14 6.72 19.44
CA VAL A 48 0.11 5.72 19.69
C VAL A 48 -0.26 5.00 18.39
N LEU A 49 -0.39 5.73 17.27
CA LEU A 49 -0.63 5.13 15.96
C LEU A 49 0.52 4.23 15.54
N GLN A 50 1.77 4.70 15.63
CA GLN A 50 2.96 3.93 15.32
C GLN A 50 3.02 2.62 16.10
N LYS A 51 2.80 2.66 17.42
CA LYS A 51 2.80 1.45 18.27
C LYS A 51 1.71 0.46 17.85
N ARG A 52 0.51 0.94 17.52
CA ARG A 52 -0.58 0.07 17.06
C ARG A 52 -0.28 -0.55 15.70
N LEU A 53 0.24 0.22 14.74
CA LEU A 53 0.61 -0.30 13.42
C LEU A 53 1.76 -1.32 13.49
N ALA A 54 2.79 -1.05 14.30
CA ALA A 54 3.88 -1.99 14.54
C ALA A 54 3.34 -3.32 15.11
N ALA A 55 2.47 -3.25 16.12
CA ALA A 55 1.85 -4.44 16.71
C ALA A 55 0.97 -5.20 15.71
N LEU A 56 0.21 -4.49 14.86
CA LEU A 56 -0.68 -5.10 13.86
C LEU A 56 0.09 -5.85 12.77
N GLU A 57 1.21 -5.32 12.28
CA GLU A 57 2.09 -5.98 11.29
C GLU A 57 3.06 -6.99 11.93
N GLY A 58 3.20 -6.98 13.26
CA GLY A 58 4.18 -7.80 13.98
C GLY A 58 5.62 -7.28 13.87
N GLY A 59 5.82 -5.99 13.62
CA GLY A 59 7.13 -5.34 13.59
C GLY A 59 7.53 -4.72 14.93
N GLU A 60 8.82 -4.39 15.07
CA GLU A 60 9.38 -3.82 16.30
C GLU A 60 9.02 -2.34 16.46
N ARG A 61 9.07 -1.57 15.37
CA ARG A 61 8.77 -0.14 15.37
C ARG A 61 8.09 0.27 14.07
N CYS A 62 7.35 1.37 14.12
CA CYS A 62 6.70 2.02 12.98
C CYS A 62 7.08 3.50 12.92
N LEU A 63 7.21 4.03 11.71
CA LEU A 63 7.34 5.45 11.41
C LEU A 63 6.16 5.90 10.54
N VAL A 64 5.40 6.89 10.98
CA VAL A 64 4.32 7.49 10.19
C VAL A 64 4.88 8.63 9.34
N THR A 65 4.53 8.65 8.05
CA THR A 65 4.97 9.63 7.06
C THR A 65 3.77 10.43 6.54
N PRO A 66 3.97 11.63 5.95
CA PRO A 66 2.88 12.45 5.41
C PRO A 66 2.17 11.84 4.19
N SER A 67 2.75 10.82 3.54
CA SER A 67 2.10 10.08 2.46
C SER A 67 2.76 8.71 2.25
N GLY A 68 2.06 7.79 1.59
CA GLY A 68 2.64 6.52 1.14
C GLY A 68 3.86 6.75 0.24
N MET A 69 3.78 7.67 -0.71
CA MET A 69 4.92 8.01 -1.59
C MET A 69 6.11 8.59 -0.83
N HIS A 70 5.88 9.31 0.29
CA HIS A 70 6.99 9.74 1.13
C HIS A 70 7.68 8.54 1.82
N ALA A 71 6.93 7.50 2.20
CA ALA A 71 7.52 6.27 2.72
C ALA A 71 8.38 5.56 1.64
N VAL A 72 7.89 5.47 0.40
CA VAL A 72 8.65 4.93 -0.74
C VAL A 72 9.94 5.72 -0.96
N PHE A 73 9.84 7.05 -1.04
CA PHE A 73 10.98 7.95 -1.23
C PHE A 73 12.01 7.78 -0.13
N LEU A 74 11.58 7.86 1.13
CA LEU A 74 12.47 7.82 2.28
C LEU A 74 13.27 6.52 2.35
N LEU A 75 12.61 5.36 2.20
CA LEU A 75 13.28 4.06 2.17
C LEU A 75 14.28 3.96 1.01
N THR A 76 13.89 4.45 -0.16
CA THR A 76 14.76 4.43 -1.34
C THR A 76 15.99 5.29 -1.13
N SER A 77 15.82 6.52 -0.61
CA SER A 77 16.94 7.42 -0.30
C SER A 77 17.80 6.93 0.85
N HIS A 78 17.24 6.14 1.77
CA HIS A 78 17.97 5.57 2.88
C HIS A 78 18.88 4.43 2.40
N PHE A 79 18.35 3.48 1.64
CA PHE A 79 19.09 2.29 1.22
C PHE A 79 19.99 2.48 -0.02
N ALA A 80 19.67 3.41 -0.92
CA ALA A 80 20.39 3.58 -2.17
C ALA A 80 21.06 4.96 -2.27
N ARG A 81 22.21 4.98 -2.95
CA ARG A 81 22.97 6.19 -3.31
C ARG A 81 23.11 6.28 -4.84
N PRO A 82 23.52 7.43 -5.40
CA PRO A 82 23.78 7.52 -6.83
C PRO A 82 24.72 6.42 -7.33
N GLY A 83 24.29 5.68 -8.36
CA GLY A 83 25.01 4.55 -8.92
C GLY A 83 24.62 3.17 -8.37
N ASP A 84 23.83 3.11 -7.30
CA ASP A 84 23.27 1.86 -6.77
C ASP A 84 22.07 1.38 -7.59
N GLU A 85 21.73 0.11 -7.39
CA GLU A 85 20.64 -0.59 -8.06
C GLU A 85 19.62 -1.14 -7.04
N PHE A 86 18.40 -1.39 -7.49
CA PHE A 86 17.37 -2.11 -6.73
C PHE A 86 16.55 -2.99 -7.67
N VAL A 87 15.97 -4.08 -7.16
CA VAL A 87 15.21 -5.03 -7.98
C VAL A 87 13.72 -4.86 -7.72
N THR A 88 12.93 -4.73 -8.78
CA THR A 88 11.46 -4.63 -8.70
C THR A 88 10.82 -5.08 -10.02
N SER A 89 9.49 -5.14 -10.07
CA SER A 89 8.73 -5.43 -11.29
C SER A 89 7.85 -4.24 -11.66
N TYR A 90 7.19 -4.31 -12.82
CA TYR A 90 6.14 -3.36 -13.19
C TYR A 90 4.81 -3.58 -12.44
N ASN A 91 4.66 -4.67 -11.67
CA ASN A 91 3.47 -4.95 -10.86
C ASN A 91 3.48 -4.14 -9.57
N ILE A 92 3.46 -2.81 -9.70
CA ILE A 92 3.47 -1.84 -8.60
C ILE A 92 2.59 -0.65 -8.97
N PHE A 93 2.20 0.12 -7.95
CA PHE A 93 1.46 1.36 -8.06
C PHE A 93 2.11 2.34 -9.05
N GLY A 94 1.32 2.95 -9.94
CA GLY A 94 1.79 3.82 -11.01
C GLY A 94 2.71 4.97 -10.59
N GLU A 95 2.48 5.61 -9.45
CA GLU A 95 3.38 6.66 -8.96
C GLU A 95 4.69 6.09 -8.36
N ALA A 96 4.67 4.88 -7.80
CA ALA A 96 5.90 4.16 -7.44
C ALA A 96 6.67 3.72 -8.68
N TYR A 97 5.96 3.31 -9.74
CA TYR A 97 6.54 3.07 -11.06
C TYR A 97 7.22 4.33 -11.61
N ASP A 98 6.53 5.46 -11.64
CA ASP A 98 7.08 6.72 -12.17
C ASP A 98 8.32 7.16 -11.38
N PHE A 99 8.25 7.02 -10.05
CA PHE A 99 9.38 7.28 -9.17
C PHE A 99 10.57 6.34 -9.47
N PHE A 100 10.33 5.02 -9.57
CA PHE A 100 11.41 4.05 -9.73
C PHE A 100 12.03 4.02 -11.13
N PHE A 101 11.24 4.24 -12.19
CA PHE A 101 11.69 4.08 -13.58
C PHE A 101 12.00 5.41 -14.29
N HIS A 102 11.58 6.55 -13.74
CA HIS A 102 11.82 7.87 -14.33
C HIS A 102 12.48 8.85 -13.35
N TRP A 103 11.76 9.28 -12.31
CA TRP A 103 12.22 10.38 -11.45
C TRP A 103 13.48 10.02 -10.63
N GLY A 104 13.50 8.84 -10.00
CA GLY A 104 14.63 8.36 -9.21
C GLY A 104 15.91 8.19 -10.02
N PRO A 105 15.88 7.52 -11.19
CA PRO A 105 17.03 7.47 -12.09
C PRO A 105 17.55 8.83 -12.54
N GLU A 106 16.66 9.76 -12.89
CA GLU A 106 17.04 11.09 -13.36
C GLU A 106 17.64 11.96 -12.24
N HIS A 107 17.02 11.98 -11.07
CA HIS A 107 17.36 12.94 -10.02
C HIS A 107 18.22 12.37 -8.89
N MET A 108 18.15 11.06 -8.64
CA MET A 108 18.93 10.38 -7.59
C MET A 108 20.04 9.49 -8.15
N GLY A 109 20.06 9.24 -9.46
CA GLY A 109 21.07 8.37 -10.10
C GLY A 109 20.99 6.90 -9.68
N ILE A 110 19.89 6.47 -9.07
CA ILE A 110 19.61 5.07 -8.71
C ILE A 110 19.01 4.32 -9.91
N LYS A 111 19.20 3.01 -9.99
CA LYS A 111 18.77 2.24 -11.17
C LYS A 111 17.87 1.06 -10.82
N PRO A 112 16.63 1.01 -11.34
CA PRO A 112 15.82 -0.20 -11.22
C PRO A 112 16.37 -1.31 -12.10
N ARG A 113 16.31 -2.54 -11.59
CA ARG A 113 16.55 -3.78 -12.32
C ARG A 113 15.20 -4.48 -12.45
N LEU A 114 14.68 -4.53 -13.67
CA LEU A 114 13.32 -4.98 -13.95
C LEU A 114 13.22 -6.50 -13.97
N VAL A 115 12.35 -7.03 -13.12
CA VAL A 115 11.85 -8.40 -13.18
C VAL A 115 10.66 -8.45 -14.13
N LYS A 116 10.76 -9.27 -15.18
CA LYS A 116 9.73 -9.39 -16.23
C LYS A 116 8.65 -10.39 -15.85
N ASN A 117 9.03 -11.47 -15.19
CA ASN A 117 8.10 -12.47 -14.67
C ASN A 117 8.20 -12.54 -13.14
N PRO A 118 7.42 -11.73 -12.40
CA PRO A 118 7.49 -11.72 -10.94
C PRO A 118 7.02 -13.02 -10.29
N GLY A 119 6.44 -13.96 -11.04
CA GLY A 119 6.09 -15.30 -10.55
C GLY A 119 7.24 -16.31 -10.63
N ASP A 120 8.37 -15.96 -11.25
CA ASP A 120 9.57 -16.80 -11.33
C ASP A 120 10.69 -16.20 -10.45
N LEU A 121 10.97 -16.83 -9.30
CA LEU A 121 12.05 -16.40 -8.40
C LEU A 121 13.42 -16.35 -9.09
N LYS A 122 13.66 -17.16 -10.13
CA LYS A 122 14.91 -17.09 -10.90
C LYS A 122 15.01 -15.80 -11.71
N ASP A 123 13.88 -15.19 -12.08
CA ASP A 123 13.90 -13.90 -12.77
C ASP A 123 14.29 -12.77 -11.83
N TRP A 124 13.84 -12.82 -10.58
CA TRP A 124 14.32 -11.92 -9.52
C TRP A 124 15.83 -12.09 -9.30
N GLU A 125 16.31 -13.31 -9.13
CA GLU A 125 17.73 -13.62 -8.89
C GLU A 125 18.62 -13.10 -10.04
N ARG A 126 18.22 -13.29 -11.30
CA ARG A 126 18.95 -12.80 -12.49
C ARG A 126 19.15 -11.28 -12.50
N GLN A 127 18.29 -10.52 -11.82
CA GLN A 127 18.38 -9.07 -11.77
C GLN A 127 19.35 -8.55 -10.70
N ILE A 128 19.73 -9.38 -9.72
CA ILE A 128 20.61 -9.03 -8.62
C ILE A 128 22.05 -8.85 -9.13
N THR A 129 22.69 -7.77 -8.71
CA THR A 129 24.10 -7.46 -8.98
C THR A 129 24.79 -7.04 -7.68
N PRO A 130 26.14 -6.90 -7.65
CA PRO A 130 26.84 -6.33 -6.49
C PRO A 130 26.41 -4.89 -6.11
N LYS A 131 25.70 -4.19 -7.00
CA LYS A 131 25.18 -2.84 -6.76
C LYS A 131 23.76 -2.85 -6.19
N THR A 132 23.08 -4.00 -6.16
CA THR A 132 21.74 -4.10 -5.63
C THR A 132 21.73 -3.81 -4.13
N ARG A 133 20.80 -2.95 -3.67
CA ARG A 133 20.67 -2.56 -2.27
C ARG A 133 19.41 -3.06 -1.59
N PHE A 134 18.34 -3.30 -2.35
CA PHE A 134 17.09 -3.86 -1.82
C PHE A 134 16.25 -4.49 -2.93
N ILE A 135 15.29 -5.31 -2.53
CA ILE A 135 14.22 -5.82 -3.39
C ILE A 135 12.90 -5.14 -2.95
N TRP A 136 12.12 -4.68 -3.92
CA TRP A 136 10.79 -4.10 -3.69
C TRP A 136 9.70 -4.95 -4.33
N ALA A 137 8.64 -5.23 -3.59
CA ALA A 137 7.43 -5.87 -4.12
C ALA A 137 6.16 -5.19 -3.57
N GLU A 138 5.13 -5.09 -4.41
CA GLU A 138 3.76 -4.79 -3.99
C GLU A 138 2.93 -6.05 -4.23
N THR A 139 2.28 -6.57 -3.18
CA THR A 139 1.52 -7.82 -3.31
C THR A 139 0.32 -7.87 -2.36
N PRO A 140 -0.92 -7.99 -2.87
CA PRO A 140 -1.27 -8.00 -4.29
C PRO A 140 -0.88 -6.69 -5.00
N SER A 141 -0.62 -6.74 -6.31
CA SER A 141 -0.25 -5.55 -7.08
C SER A 141 -1.44 -4.66 -7.44
N ASN A 142 -1.23 -3.35 -7.52
CA ASN A 142 -2.15 -2.42 -8.16
C ASN A 142 -1.83 -2.30 -9.66
N PRO A 143 -2.82 -2.39 -10.59
CA PRO A 143 -4.24 -2.64 -10.38
C PRO A 143 -4.65 -4.11 -10.64
N THR A 144 -3.73 -4.98 -11.04
CA THR A 144 -4.03 -6.33 -11.58
C THR A 144 -4.02 -7.43 -10.52
N LEU A 145 -3.77 -7.08 -9.26
CA LEU A 145 -3.77 -7.99 -8.11
C LEU A 145 -2.88 -9.19 -8.30
N PHE A 146 -1.73 -9.03 -8.94
CA PHE A 146 -0.73 -10.08 -9.00
C PHE A 146 -0.21 -10.35 -7.59
N VAL A 147 -0.20 -11.61 -7.16
CA VAL A 147 0.36 -12.02 -5.86
C VAL A 147 1.77 -12.57 -6.06
N THR A 148 2.73 -11.95 -5.38
CA THR A 148 4.14 -12.36 -5.37
C THR A 148 4.40 -13.22 -4.13
N ASP A 149 5.23 -14.26 -4.27
CA ASP A 149 5.61 -15.15 -3.16
C ASP A 149 6.58 -14.42 -2.22
N ILE A 150 6.06 -13.92 -1.10
CA ILE A 150 6.83 -13.14 -0.13
C ILE A 150 7.91 -14.01 0.53
N ALA A 151 7.58 -15.25 0.87
CA ALA A 151 8.50 -16.14 1.57
C ALA A 151 9.67 -16.53 0.67
N GLY A 152 9.38 -16.93 -0.57
CA GLY A 152 10.43 -17.24 -1.55
C GLY A 152 11.29 -16.02 -1.88
N LEU A 153 10.70 -14.82 -1.94
CA LEU A 153 11.46 -13.59 -2.22
C LEU A 153 12.32 -13.15 -1.02
N ALA A 154 11.85 -13.38 0.21
CA ALA A 154 12.60 -13.13 1.43
C ALA A 154 13.83 -14.04 1.52
N GLU A 155 13.65 -15.34 1.29
CA GLU A 155 14.76 -16.31 1.24
C GLU A 155 15.82 -15.88 0.22
N LEU A 156 15.39 -15.46 -0.97
CA LEU A 156 16.28 -14.94 -2.01
C LEU A 156 17.01 -13.67 -1.56
N ALA A 157 16.31 -12.69 -1.01
CA ALA A 157 16.89 -11.43 -0.54
C ALA A 157 17.95 -11.67 0.55
N HIS A 158 17.65 -12.55 1.52
CA HIS A 158 18.56 -12.89 2.61
C HIS A 158 19.78 -13.67 2.14
N ALA A 159 19.64 -14.56 1.14
CA ALA A 159 20.78 -15.24 0.51
C ALA A 159 21.79 -14.26 -0.12
N HIS A 160 21.33 -13.06 -0.50
CA HIS A 160 22.16 -11.99 -1.04
C HIS A 160 22.43 -10.84 -0.05
N ASN A 161 22.11 -10.99 1.24
CA ASN A 161 22.32 -10.01 2.31
C ASN A 161 21.70 -8.63 2.02
N MET A 162 20.47 -8.60 1.51
CA MET A 162 19.72 -7.36 1.27
C MET A 162 18.29 -7.45 1.83
N PRO A 163 17.68 -6.32 2.19
CA PRO A 163 16.32 -6.31 2.70
C PRO A 163 15.29 -6.53 1.58
N LEU A 164 14.22 -7.25 1.93
CA LEU A 164 12.98 -7.24 1.18
C LEU A 164 12.01 -6.20 1.75
N ILE A 165 11.58 -5.27 0.90
CA ILE A 165 10.57 -4.25 1.22
C ILE A 165 9.26 -4.64 0.52
N VAL A 166 8.18 -4.75 1.30
CA VAL A 166 6.84 -5.10 0.79
C VAL A 166 5.84 -3.98 1.03
N ASP A 167 5.24 -3.46 -0.05
CA ASP A 167 4.04 -2.64 0.05
C ASP A 167 2.81 -3.54 0.27
N ASN A 168 2.21 -3.44 1.46
CA ASN A 168 1.09 -4.25 1.93
C ASN A 168 -0.25 -3.49 1.88
N THR A 169 -0.29 -2.33 1.19
CA THR A 169 -1.39 -1.37 1.22
C THR A 169 -2.74 -1.96 0.85
N LEU A 170 -2.79 -2.86 -0.14
CA LEU A 170 -4.04 -3.34 -0.73
C LEU A 170 -4.85 -4.26 0.19
N VAL A 171 -4.17 -4.92 1.13
CA VAL A 171 -4.76 -5.98 1.95
C VAL A 171 -4.61 -5.72 3.45
N THR A 172 -3.72 -4.80 3.82
CA THR A 172 -3.50 -4.32 5.20
C THR A 172 -2.98 -5.43 6.14
N PRO A 173 -2.57 -5.09 7.38
CA PRO A 173 -2.14 -6.09 8.35
C PRO A 173 -3.24 -7.09 8.71
N TYR A 174 -4.51 -6.80 8.40
CA TYR A 174 -5.64 -7.68 8.70
C TYR A 174 -5.64 -8.97 7.86
N LEU A 175 -5.27 -8.88 6.59
CA LEU A 175 -5.33 -10.02 5.66
C LEU A 175 -3.96 -10.64 5.38
N GLN A 176 -2.88 -9.86 5.40
CA GLN A 176 -1.52 -10.31 5.11
C GLN A 176 -0.53 -9.66 6.08
N ASN A 177 0.42 -10.44 6.58
CA ASN A 177 1.51 -9.94 7.44
C ASN A 177 2.86 -10.28 6.79
N PRO A 178 3.41 -9.42 5.92
CA PRO A 178 4.64 -9.73 5.20
C PRO A 178 5.85 -10.00 6.10
N LEU A 179 5.93 -9.36 7.27
CA LEU A 179 7.01 -9.59 8.23
C LEU A 179 7.01 -11.05 8.76
N LYS A 180 5.83 -11.65 8.95
CA LYS A 180 5.70 -13.08 9.33
C LYS A 180 6.07 -14.02 8.19
N LEU A 181 6.08 -13.53 6.96
CA LEU A 181 6.48 -14.26 5.76
C LEU A 181 7.96 -14.01 5.40
N GLY A 182 8.71 -13.24 6.20
CA GLY A 182 10.15 -13.05 6.02
C GLY A 182 10.57 -11.70 5.43
N ALA A 183 9.63 -10.82 5.06
CA ALA A 183 9.99 -9.45 4.66
C ALA A 183 10.68 -8.70 5.81
N ASP A 184 11.59 -7.78 5.48
CA ASP A 184 12.32 -6.97 6.46
C ASP A 184 11.61 -5.66 6.77
N VAL A 185 10.91 -5.10 5.78
CA VAL A 185 10.22 -3.82 5.87
C VAL A 185 8.84 -3.91 5.22
N VAL A 186 7.84 -3.35 5.89
CA VAL A 186 6.49 -3.16 5.35
C VAL A 186 6.21 -1.69 5.13
N VAL A 187 5.62 -1.38 3.98
CA VAL A 187 5.09 -0.06 3.64
C VAL A 187 3.57 -0.12 3.57
N LEU A 188 2.93 0.91 4.12
CA LEU A 188 1.47 1.08 4.07
C LEU A 188 1.13 2.50 3.63
N SER A 189 0.14 2.64 2.75
CA SER A 189 -0.57 3.91 2.58
C SER A 189 -1.76 3.98 3.55
N LEU A 190 -1.65 4.85 4.55
CA LEU A 190 -2.74 5.10 5.52
C LEU A 190 -4.00 5.66 4.85
N THR A 191 -3.82 6.30 3.68
CA THR A 191 -4.84 6.91 2.82
C THR A 191 -5.95 5.95 2.38
N LYS A 192 -5.67 4.65 2.38
CA LYS A 192 -6.52 3.62 1.76
C LYS A 192 -7.43 2.97 2.80
N PHE A 193 -7.40 1.63 2.87
CA PHE A 193 -8.22 0.84 3.79
C PHE A 193 -7.97 1.17 5.27
N LEU A 194 -6.81 1.69 5.66
CA LEU A 194 -6.54 2.03 7.06
C LEU A 194 -7.43 3.18 7.56
N VAL A 195 -7.43 4.33 6.89
CA VAL A 195 -8.37 5.42 7.22
C VAL A 195 -9.79 5.10 6.76
N GLY A 196 -9.96 4.45 5.61
CA GLY A 196 -11.23 3.86 5.17
C GLY A 196 -12.29 4.84 4.66
N ASN A 197 -12.02 6.14 4.62
CA ASN A 197 -13.05 7.18 4.39
C ASN A 197 -12.58 8.34 3.49
N GLY A 198 -11.35 8.30 2.98
CA GLY A 198 -10.80 9.31 2.06
C GLY A 198 -10.46 10.66 2.70
N THR A 199 -10.33 10.75 4.04
CA THR A 199 -10.07 12.03 4.73
C THR A 199 -8.60 12.32 5.01
N VAL A 200 -7.71 11.33 4.90
CA VAL A 200 -6.29 11.44 5.26
C VAL A 200 -5.42 11.03 4.09
N VAL A 201 -4.34 11.77 3.85
CA VAL A 201 -3.18 11.28 3.11
C VAL A 201 -2.09 10.97 4.12
N GLY A 202 -1.56 9.74 4.09
CA GLY A 202 -0.54 9.32 5.04
C GLY A 202 0.15 8.04 4.59
N GLY A 203 1.33 7.78 5.16
CA GLY A 203 2.07 6.54 4.98
C GLY A 203 2.60 6.01 6.30
N ALA A 204 3.05 4.76 6.28
CA ALA A 204 3.76 4.16 7.38
C ALA A 204 4.85 3.20 6.87
N ILE A 205 5.94 3.13 7.62
CA ILE A 205 7.03 2.18 7.45
C ILE A 205 7.14 1.37 8.74
N ILE A 206 7.13 0.04 8.64
CA ILE A 206 7.23 -0.87 9.78
C ILE A 206 8.43 -1.78 9.55
N GLY A 207 9.27 -1.98 10.58
CA GLY A 207 10.47 -2.82 10.50
C GLY A 207 11.17 -2.94 11.86
N LYS A 208 12.46 -3.26 11.83
CA LYS A 208 13.33 -3.34 13.03
C LYS A 208 13.50 -1.98 13.70
N ASP A 209 13.68 -1.97 15.01
CA ASP A 209 13.82 -0.74 15.83
C ASP A 209 15.00 0.12 15.35
N GLU A 210 16.14 -0.50 15.03
CA GLU A 210 17.35 0.17 14.54
C GLU A 210 17.09 0.95 13.24
N LEU A 211 16.59 0.28 12.20
CA LEU A 211 16.26 0.92 10.92
C LEU A 211 15.31 2.09 11.12
N ILE A 212 14.23 1.90 11.88
CA ILE A 212 13.24 2.97 12.04
C ILE A 212 13.82 4.18 12.78
N ARG A 213 14.75 3.99 13.73
CA ARG A 213 15.45 5.12 14.38
C ARG A 213 16.33 5.89 13.42
N GLU A 214 17.02 5.21 12.50
CA GLU A 214 17.80 5.86 11.45
C GLU A 214 16.88 6.68 10.53
N LEU A 215 15.75 6.12 10.11
CA LEU A 215 14.77 6.83 9.28
C LEU A 215 14.15 8.06 9.98
N VAL A 216 13.95 8.03 11.30
CA VAL A 216 13.52 9.21 12.07
C VAL A 216 14.57 10.32 11.98
N SER A 217 15.86 9.97 12.03
CA SER A 217 16.95 10.95 11.83
C SER A 217 16.95 11.50 10.41
N ASP A 218 16.69 10.68 9.40
CA ASP A 218 16.61 11.11 8.00
C ASP A 218 15.42 12.07 7.77
N ILE A 219 14.23 11.75 8.31
CA ILE A 219 13.06 12.64 8.25
C ILE A 219 13.34 13.97 8.93
N ALA A 220 14.11 14.00 10.01
CA ALA A 220 14.45 15.25 10.67
C ALA A 220 15.16 16.23 9.71
N HIS A 221 15.96 15.74 8.75
CA HIS A 221 16.61 16.57 7.74
C HIS A 221 15.66 17.02 6.62
N VAL A 222 14.68 16.17 6.24
CA VAL A 222 13.72 16.45 5.15
C VAL A 222 12.52 17.29 5.62
N GLY A 223 12.11 17.16 6.88
CA GLY A 223 11.01 17.90 7.50
C GLY A 223 9.60 17.42 7.13
N ALA A 224 9.48 16.29 6.43
CA ALA A 224 8.21 15.74 5.96
C ALA A 224 7.62 14.74 6.97
N ILE A 225 6.81 15.25 7.90
CA ILE A 225 6.29 14.49 9.06
C ILE A 225 4.78 14.23 8.97
N GLY A 226 4.32 13.16 9.63
CA GLY A 226 2.89 12.88 9.78
C GLY A 226 2.18 13.88 10.69
N SER A 227 0.98 14.31 10.32
CA SER A 227 0.14 15.22 11.12
C SER A 227 -0.48 14.50 12.33
N PRO A 228 -0.46 15.09 13.54
CA PRO A 228 -1.13 14.52 14.71
C PRO A 228 -2.65 14.39 14.52
N PHE A 229 -3.28 15.32 13.80
CA PHE A 229 -4.71 15.28 13.49
C PHE A 229 -5.04 14.10 12.58
N ASP A 230 -4.24 13.91 11.52
CA ASP A 230 -4.43 12.80 10.59
C ASP A 230 -4.19 11.45 11.28
N ALA A 231 -3.15 11.36 12.13
CA ALA A 231 -2.90 10.18 12.93
C ALA A 231 -4.07 9.87 13.88
N TRP A 232 -4.68 10.90 14.48
CA TRP A 232 -5.87 10.74 15.32
C TRP A 232 -7.08 10.21 14.53
N LEU A 233 -7.33 10.72 13.32
CA LEU A 233 -8.39 10.20 12.46
C LEU A 233 -8.16 8.73 12.09
N VAL A 234 -6.92 8.36 11.74
CA VAL A 234 -6.58 6.96 11.45
C VAL A 234 -6.78 6.09 12.70
N LEU A 235 -6.39 6.55 13.88
CA LEU A 235 -6.61 5.82 15.14
C LEU A 235 -8.08 5.49 15.37
N LEU A 236 -8.99 6.42 15.09
CA LEU A 236 -10.44 6.17 15.18
C LEU A 236 -10.90 5.13 14.15
N SER A 237 -10.41 5.22 12.92
CA SER A 237 -10.76 4.28 11.85
C SER A 237 -10.21 2.87 12.05
N LEU A 238 -9.08 2.71 12.75
CA LEU A 238 -8.46 1.42 13.02
C LEU A 238 -9.37 0.50 13.85
N GLU A 239 -10.18 1.04 14.75
CA GLU A 239 -11.09 0.27 15.62
C GLU A 239 -12.09 -0.58 14.81
N THR A 240 -12.39 -0.17 13.58
CA THR A 240 -13.34 -0.87 12.69
C THR A 240 -12.65 -1.58 11.53
N LEU A 241 -11.31 -1.55 11.44
CA LEU A 241 -10.57 -2.13 10.32
C LEU A 241 -10.93 -3.61 10.07
N PRO A 242 -10.96 -4.50 11.08
CA PRO A 242 -11.34 -5.91 10.88
C PRO A 242 -12.73 -6.08 10.24
N LEU A 243 -13.73 -5.33 10.75
CA LEU A 243 -15.11 -5.40 10.27
C LEU A 243 -15.22 -4.92 8.83
N ARG A 244 -14.55 -3.81 8.51
CA ARG A 244 -14.53 -3.23 7.16
C ARG A 244 -13.84 -4.17 6.19
N MET A 245 -12.66 -4.70 6.52
CA MET A 245 -11.90 -5.58 5.62
C MET A 245 -12.61 -6.91 5.36
N ALA A 246 -13.26 -7.49 6.37
CA ALA A 246 -14.09 -8.68 6.19
C ALA A 246 -15.25 -8.40 5.22
N ARG A 247 -15.97 -7.29 5.41
CA ARG A 247 -17.09 -6.89 4.54
C ARG A 247 -16.64 -6.57 3.12
N HIS A 248 -15.53 -5.83 2.96
CA HIS A 248 -14.91 -5.55 1.67
C HIS A 248 -14.58 -6.84 0.92
N SER A 249 -13.95 -7.82 1.60
CA SER A 249 -13.60 -9.10 1.00
C SER A 249 -14.86 -9.88 0.58
N SER A 250 -15.85 -10.02 1.45
CA SER A 250 -17.08 -10.75 1.12
C SER A 250 -17.88 -10.11 -0.01
N ASN A 251 -17.92 -8.76 -0.06
CA ASN A 251 -18.60 -8.04 -1.14
C ASN A 251 -17.84 -8.22 -2.45
N ALA A 252 -16.51 -8.07 -2.43
CA ALA A 252 -15.68 -8.22 -3.62
C ALA A 252 -15.73 -9.64 -4.19
N GLU A 253 -15.81 -10.68 -3.35
CA GLU A 253 -16.02 -12.06 -3.79
C GLU A 253 -17.30 -12.24 -4.59
N LYS A 254 -18.43 -11.69 -4.12
CA LYS A 254 -19.71 -11.73 -4.84
C LYS A 254 -19.65 -10.97 -6.16
N VAL A 255 -19.09 -9.76 -6.14
CA VAL A 255 -18.95 -8.92 -7.34
C VAL A 255 -18.03 -9.58 -8.37
N ALA A 256 -16.91 -10.16 -7.94
CA ALA A 256 -15.99 -10.89 -8.82
C ALA A 256 -16.66 -12.12 -9.45
N ALA A 257 -17.49 -12.86 -8.70
CA ALA A 257 -18.23 -14.00 -9.22
C ALA A 257 -19.25 -13.59 -10.29
N PHE A 258 -19.97 -12.49 -10.10
CA PHE A 258 -20.87 -11.91 -11.10
C PHE A 258 -20.10 -11.50 -12.36
N LEU A 259 -19.03 -10.71 -12.21
CA LEU A 259 -18.23 -10.22 -13.33
C LEU A 259 -17.62 -11.37 -14.15
N ALA A 260 -17.21 -12.46 -13.50
CA ALA A 260 -16.60 -13.61 -14.17
C ALA A 260 -17.59 -14.39 -15.07
N GLN A 261 -18.89 -14.19 -14.89
CA GLN A 261 -19.94 -14.83 -15.71
C GLN A 261 -20.52 -13.88 -16.75
N HIS A 262 -20.17 -12.59 -16.72
CA HIS A 262 -20.78 -11.58 -17.56
C HIS A 262 -20.19 -11.58 -18.98
N PRO A 263 -21.00 -11.66 -20.06
CA PRO A 263 -20.50 -11.83 -21.43
C PRO A 263 -19.67 -10.64 -21.96
N LYS A 264 -19.84 -9.45 -21.37
CA LYS A 264 -19.07 -8.23 -21.72
C LYS A 264 -17.76 -8.06 -20.94
N VAL A 265 -17.39 -9.05 -20.14
CA VAL A 265 -16.18 -9.05 -19.32
C VAL A 265 -15.29 -10.21 -19.77
N SER A 266 -14.11 -9.89 -20.31
CA SER A 266 -13.21 -10.90 -20.87
C SER A 266 -12.22 -11.47 -19.83
N ARG A 267 -12.02 -10.76 -18.71
CA ARG A 267 -11.10 -11.18 -17.64
C ARG A 267 -11.48 -10.53 -16.32
N VAL A 268 -11.34 -11.28 -15.23
CA VAL A 268 -11.44 -10.79 -13.85
C VAL A 268 -10.15 -11.14 -13.10
N ASN A 269 -9.52 -10.14 -12.49
CA ASN A 269 -8.39 -10.33 -11.58
C ASN A 269 -8.91 -10.22 -10.16
N TYR A 270 -9.12 -11.37 -9.51
CA TYR A 270 -9.40 -11.46 -8.08
C TYR A 270 -9.12 -12.89 -7.58
N PRO A 271 -8.51 -13.12 -6.41
CA PRO A 271 -8.08 -14.48 -6.06
C PRO A 271 -9.19 -15.52 -5.86
N SER A 272 -10.46 -15.11 -5.67
CA SER A 272 -11.56 -16.07 -5.50
C SER A 272 -12.01 -16.74 -6.79
N VAL A 273 -11.79 -16.12 -7.96
CA VAL A 273 -12.22 -16.69 -9.25
C VAL A 273 -11.37 -17.88 -9.67
N PRO A 274 -11.95 -18.93 -10.29
CA PRO A 274 -11.25 -20.19 -10.57
C PRO A 274 -9.99 -20.06 -11.40
N ASP A 275 -9.99 -19.19 -12.42
CA ASP A 275 -8.91 -19.06 -13.40
C ASP A 275 -7.81 -18.07 -12.96
N TYR A 276 -7.84 -17.59 -11.73
CA TYR A 276 -6.80 -16.70 -11.21
C TYR A 276 -5.48 -17.46 -11.01
N PRO A 277 -4.38 -17.11 -11.70
CA PRO A 277 -3.17 -17.95 -11.75
C PRO A 277 -2.51 -18.20 -10.39
N GLN A 278 -2.49 -17.20 -9.50
CA GLN A 278 -1.82 -17.29 -8.19
C GLN A 278 -2.78 -17.68 -7.06
N ARG A 279 -3.93 -18.30 -7.36
CA ARG A 279 -5.00 -18.55 -6.38
C ARG A 279 -4.54 -19.30 -5.13
N GLU A 280 -3.77 -20.35 -5.30
CA GLU A 280 -3.28 -21.14 -4.17
C GLU A 280 -2.23 -20.39 -3.34
N LEU A 281 -1.39 -19.56 -3.97
CA LEU A 281 -0.47 -18.70 -3.26
C LEU A 281 -1.21 -17.62 -2.47
N ALA A 282 -2.20 -16.97 -3.10
CA ALA A 282 -3.06 -15.97 -2.46
C ALA A 282 -3.76 -16.53 -1.22
N LYS A 283 -4.33 -17.75 -1.30
CA LYS A 283 -4.95 -18.42 -0.14
C LYS A 283 -3.96 -18.69 1.00
N ARG A 284 -2.71 -19.03 0.69
CA ARG A 284 -1.66 -19.25 1.70
C ARG A 284 -1.25 -17.95 2.39
N GLN A 285 -1.08 -16.86 1.64
CA GLN A 285 -0.65 -15.57 2.20
C GLN A 285 -1.79 -14.77 2.84
N MET A 286 -3.03 -14.98 2.39
CA MET A 286 -4.22 -14.22 2.80
C MET A 286 -5.38 -15.16 3.18
N PRO A 287 -5.28 -15.90 4.29
CA PRO A 287 -6.25 -16.95 4.64
C PRO A 287 -7.63 -16.41 5.05
N ASN A 288 -7.73 -15.11 5.38
CA ASN A 288 -8.94 -14.48 5.92
C ASN A 288 -9.76 -13.67 4.89
N GLY A 289 -9.39 -13.75 3.60
CA GLY A 289 -10.03 -13.00 2.51
C GLY A 289 -9.02 -12.21 1.68
N PHE A 290 -9.48 -11.67 0.55
CA PHE A 290 -8.60 -11.08 -0.48
C PHE A 290 -8.72 -9.56 -0.64
N GLY A 291 -9.43 -8.88 0.26
CA GLY A 291 -9.58 -7.43 0.26
C GLY A 291 -10.68 -6.94 -0.69
N GLY A 292 -10.90 -5.62 -0.69
CA GLY A 292 -11.98 -4.98 -1.45
C GLY A 292 -11.60 -4.54 -2.87
N LEU A 293 -10.35 -4.69 -3.27
CA LEU A 293 -9.92 -4.29 -4.60
C LEU A 293 -10.07 -5.49 -5.56
N LEU A 294 -10.59 -5.24 -6.77
CA LEU A 294 -10.59 -6.16 -7.91
C LEU A 294 -10.36 -5.37 -9.20
N SER A 295 -9.99 -6.05 -10.28
CA SER A 295 -10.03 -5.44 -11.61
C SER A 295 -10.60 -6.40 -12.64
N PHE A 296 -11.15 -5.85 -13.72
CA PHE A 296 -11.76 -6.62 -14.78
C PHE A 296 -11.62 -5.90 -16.13
N VAL A 297 -11.61 -6.66 -17.21
CA VAL A 297 -11.44 -6.13 -18.57
C VAL A 297 -12.78 -6.13 -19.27
N VAL A 298 -13.25 -4.95 -19.65
CA VAL A 298 -14.47 -4.77 -20.44
C VAL A 298 -14.15 -4.91 -21.93
N GLU A 299 -15.06 -5.50 -22.70
CA GLU A 299 -14.98 -5.51 -24.15
C GLU A 299 -15.01 -4.09 -24.76
N GLY A 300 -14.50 -3.93 -25.99
CA GLY A 300 -14.47 -2.62 -26.67
C GLY A 300 -13.35 -1.69 -26.19
N GLY A 301 -12.40 -2.19 -25.40
CA GLY A 301 -11.19 -1.45 -24.99
C GLY A 301 -11.53 -0.15 -24.24
N LYS A 302 -10.75 0.90 -24.51
CA LYS A 302 -10.90 2.21 -23.85
C LYS A 302 -12.29 2.80 -24.01
N GLU A 303 -12.91 2.67 -25.18
CA GLU A 303 -14.26 3.20 -25.42
C GLU A 303 -15.32 2.43 -24.61
N GLY A 304 -15.20 1.11 -24.53
CA GLY A 304 -16.06 0.27 -23.69
C GLY A 304 -15.93 0.63 -22.22
N ALA A 305 -14.69 0.75 -21.72
CA ALA A 305 -14.41 1.18 -20.35
C ALA A 305 -15.05 2.54 -20.03
N ILE A 306 -14.92 3.53 -20.92
CA ILE A 306 -15.53 4.87 -20.75
C ILE A 306 -17.06 4.78 -20.72
N LYS A 307 -17.68 4.02 -21.63
CA LYS A 307 -19.14 3.84 -21.67
C LYS A 307 -19.67 3.25 -20.36
N VAL A 308 -19.04 2.20 -19.85
CA VAL A 308 -19.42 1.59 -18.56
C VAL A 308 -19.28 2.61 -17.45
N THR A 309 -18.10 3.23 -17.29
CA THR A 309 -17.87 4.14 -16.15
C THR A 309 -18.80 5.34 -16.15
N ASN A 310 -19.17 5.86 -17.32
CA ASN A 310 -20.10 6.99 -17.42
C ASN A 310 -21.57 6.59 -17.22
N ALA A 311 -21.90 5.30 -17.32
CA ALA A 311 -23.26 4.78 -17.14
C ALA A 311 -23.58 4.40 -15.68
N LEU A 312 -22.57 4.29 -14.81
CA LEU A 312 -22.72 3.98 -13.39
C LEU A 312 -23.54 5.06 -12.66
N LYS A 313 -24.35 4.63 -11.70
CA LYS A 313 -25.27 5.50 -10.94
C LYS A 313 -24.98 5.48 -9.44
N LEU A 314 -24.43 4.39 -8.93
CA LEU A 314 -24.04 4.21 -7.54
C LEU A 314 -22.52 4.33 -7.40
N ILE A 315 -21.78 3.61 -8.24
CA ILE A 315 -20.33 3.52 -8.18
C ILE A 315 -19.71 4.83 -8.66
N THR A 316 -18.85 5.43 -7.85
CA THR A 316 -18.27 6.76 -8.14
C THR A 316 -16.90 6.64 -8.81
N ILE A 317 -16.63 7.46 -9.82
CA ILE A 317 -15.31 7.54 -10.45
C ILE A 317 -14.33 8.28 -9.52
N VAL A 318 -13.40 7.56 -8.90
CA VAL A 318 -12.38 8.11 -8.00
C VAL A 318 -11.06 7.33 -8.18
N PRO A 319 -9.90 8.00 -8.34
CA PRO A 319 -8.62 7.32 -8.59
C PRO A 319 -8.04 6.58 -7.36
N SER A 320 -8.60 6.79 -6.16
CA SER A 320 -8.19 6.09 -4.93
C SER A 320 -8.87 4.72 -4.78
N PHE A 321 -8.72 4.10 -3.61
CA PHE A 321 -9.37 2.85 -3.21
C PHE A 321 -9.43 2.73 -1.69
N GLY A 322 -10.17 1.72 -1.21
CA GLY A 322 -10.27 1.36 0.19
C GLY A 322 -11.14 2.29 1.02
N THR A 323 -12.11 2.97 0.40
CA THR A 323 -13.10 3.77 1.11
C THR A 323 -14.34 2.94 1.42
N SER A 324 -15.21 3.43 2.31
CA SER A 324 -16.48 2.77 2.61
C SER A 324 -17.46 2.73 1.43
N ARG A 325 -17.21 3.51 0.37
CA ARG A 325 -18.05 3.61 -0.83
C ARG A 325 -17.38 2.92 -2.00
N THR A 326 -18.17 2.27 -2.84
CA THR A 326 -17.66 1.61 -4.03
C THR A 326 -17.20 2.66 -5.05
N ILE A 327 -15.95 2.54 -5.46
CA ILE A 327 -15.32 3.48 -6.41
C ILE A 327 -14.60 2.74 -7.53
N VAL A 328 -14.62 3.34 -8.71
CA VAL A 328 -14.00 2.80 -9.93
C VAL A 328 -12.99 3.78 -10.51
N THR A 329 -11.96 3.24 -11.16
CA THR A 329 -11.07 4.03 -12.02
C THR A 329 -10.66 3.23 -13.23
N HIS A 330 -10.30 3.93 -14.30
CA HIS A 330 -9.70 3.36 -15.51
C HIS A 330 -8.18 3.55 -15.44
N PRO A 331 -7.37 2.52 -15.10
CA PRO A 331 -5.96 2.70 -14.80
C PRO A 331 -5.14 3.26 -15.95
N ALA A 332 -5.39 2.82 -17.20
CA ALA A 332 -4.61 3.22 -18.37
C ALA A 332 -4.65 4.74 -18.65
N THR A 333 -5.74 5.44 -18.28
CA THR A 333 -5.85 6.90 -18.46
C THR A 333 -5.67 7.72 -17.18
N HIS A 334 -5.63 7.06 -16.02
CA HIS A 334 -5.51 7.73 -14.72
C HIS A 334 -4.25 7.24 -14.03
N THR A 335 -4.38 6.32 -13.08
CA THR A 335 -3.29 5.93 -12.15
C THR A 335 -2.03 5.36 -12.80
N HIS A 336 -2.08 4.83 -14.03
CA HIS A 336 -0.93 4.23 -14.72
C HIS A 336 -0.69 4.91 -16.09
N CYS A 337 -1.12 6.17 -16.25
CA CYS A 337 -0.95 6.91 -17.50
C CYS A 337 0.53 7.18 -17.86
N ASN A 338 1.43 7.21 -16.87
CA ASN A 338 2.86 7.44 -17.07
C ASN A 338 3.62 6.21 -17.59
N MET A 339 3.05 5.00 -17.51
CA MET A 339 3.63 3.80 -18.12
C MET A 339 3.48 3.84 -19.65
N LYS A 340 4.43 3.25 -20.38
CA LYS A 340 4.24 3.05 -21.82
C LYS A 340 3.17 1.99 -22.09
N PRO A 341 2.46 2.04 -23.23
CA PRO A 341 1.44 1.06 -23.57
C PRO A 341 1.92 -0.40 -23.49
N GLU A 342 3.12 -0.68 -24.01
CA GLU A 342 3.71 -2.01 -24.01
C GLU A 342 4.07 -2.51 -22.60
N GLU A 343 4.46 -1.61 -21.69
CA GLU A 343 4.78 -1.93 -20.30
C GLU A 343 3.50 -2.23 -19.52
N ARG A 344 2.44 -1.45 -19.76
CA ARG A 344 1.10 -1.71 -19.21
C ARG A 344 0.55 -3.05 -19.65
N GLU A 345 0.62 -3.34 -20.95
CA GLU A 345 0.11 -4.59 -21.50
C GLU A 345 0.86 -5.80 -20.94
N ALA A 346 2.18 -5.69 -20.76
CA ALA A 346 3.02 -6.75 -20.17
C ALA A 346 2.58 -7.15 -18.75
N VAL A 347 1.95 -6.24 -18.00
CA VAL A 347 1.42 -6.52 -16.64
C VAL A 347 -0.10 -6.71 -16.59
N GLY A 348 -0.76 -6.79 -17.76
CA GLY A 348 -2.20 -7.00 -17.85
C GLY A 348 -3.04 -5.75 -17.63
N ILE A 349 -2.45 -4.56 -17.74
CA ILE A 349 -3.17 -3.28 -17.76
C ILE A 349 -3.60 -2.98 -19.20
N TYR A 350 -4.67 -3.65 -19.62
CA TYR A 350 -5.26 -3.44 -20.94
C TYR A 350 -6.09 -2.14 -20.99
N ASP A 351 -6.31 -1.60 -22.18
CA ASP A 351 -7.12 -0.40 -22.40
C ASP A 351 -8.59 -0.56 -21.99
N GLY A 352 -9.09 -1.79 -21.82
CA GLY A 352 -10.44 -2.06 -21.28
C GLY A 352 -10.46 -2.31 -19.77
N LEU A 353 -9.31 -2.25 -19.09
CA LEU A 353 -9.22 -2.61 -17.67
C LEU A 353 -9.89 -1.55 -16.79
N LEU A 354 -10.87 -1.96 -15.99
CA LEU A 354 -11.42 -1.17 -14.89
C LEU A 354 -10.92 -1.74 -13.57
N ARG A 355 -10.50 -0.85 -12.67
CA ARG A 355 -10.17 -1.20 -11.28
C ARG A 355 -11.31 -0.75 -10.38
N LEU A 356 -11.87 -1.69 -9.63
CA LEU A 356 -12.98 -1.47 -8.72
C LEU A 356 -12.51 -1.66 -7.28
N SER A 357 -12.75 -0.67 -6.44
CA SER A 357 -12.64 -0.78 -5.00
C SER A 357 -14.04 -0.92 -4.43
N VAL A 358 -14.42 -2.16 -4.12
CA VAL A 358 -15.73 -2.52 -3.59
C VAL A 358 -15.86 -2.02 -2.15
N GLY A 359 -16.91 -1.25 -1.89
CA GLY A 359 -17.21 -0.61 -0.62
C GLY A 359 -17.98 -1.50 0.35
N LEU A 360 -18.71 -0.86 1.26
CA LEU A 360 -19.48 -1.50 2.33
C LEU A 360 -20.98 -1.54 2.05
N GLU A 361 -21.41 -1.12 0.85
CA GLU A 361 -22.80 -1.17 0.42
C GLU A 361 -23.36 -2.62 0.44
N ASP A 362 -24.66 -2.71 0.20
CA ASP A 362 -25.27 -3.98 -0.16
C ASP A 362 -24.66 -4.47 -1.50
N PRO A 363 -24.07 -5.68 -1.54
CA PRO A 363 -23.39 -6.14 -2.75
C PRO A 363 -24.36 -6.37 -3.92
N GLU A 364 -25.64 -6.62 -3.65
CA GLU A 364 -26.64 -6.77 -4.69
C GLU A 364 -26.92 -5.42 -5.40
N ASP A 365 -26.85 -4.28 -4.69
CA ASP A 365 -26.94 -2.94 -5.29
C ASP A 365 -25.72 -2.61 -6.18
N ILE A 366 -24.52 -3.03 -5.74
CA ILE A 366 -23.28 -2.87 -6.51
C ILE A 366 -23.36 -3.65 -7.82
N ILE A 367 -23.83 -4.91 -7.75
CA ILE A 367 -23.99 -5.78 -8.91
C ILE A 367 -25.02 -5.19 -9.87
N ALA A 368 -26.17 -4.72 -9.38
CA ALA A 368 -27.21 -4.12 -10.22
C ALA A 368 -26.72 -2.86 -10.96
N ASP A 369 -25.88 -2.03 -10.33
CA ASP A 369 -25.29 -0.86 -10.99
C ASP A 369 -24.25 -1.26 -12.06
N LEU A 370 -23.47 -2.30 -11.81
CA LEU A 370 -22.53 -2.85 -12.79
C LEU A 370 -23.25 -3.48 -13.99
N GLU A 371 -24.28 -4.28 -13.75
CA GLU A 371 -25.08 -4.96 -14.78
C GLU A 371 -25.69 -3.94 -15.76
N GLN A 372 -26.42 -2.95 -15.25
CA GLN A 372 -27.06 -1.94 -16.10
C GLN A 372 -26.06 -1.07 -16.88
N ALA A 373 -24.85 -0.89 -16.36
CA ALA A 373 -23.78 -0.15 -17.02
C ALA A 373 -23.07 -0.98 -18.09
N LEU A 374 -22.86 -2.28 -17.84
CA LEU A 374 -22.27 -3.22 -18.80
C LEU A 374 -23.19 -3.46 -20.01
N ASP A 375 -24.51 -3.38 -19.84
CA ASP A 375 -25.50 -3.43 -20.93
C ASP A 375 -25.37 -2.28 -21.95
N LYS A 376 -24.55 -1.26 -21.68
CA LYS A 376 -24.29 -0.14 -22.60
C LYS A 376 -23.17 -0.41 -23.61
N VAL A 377 -22.48 -1.55 -23.52
CA VAL A 377 -21.30 -1.88 -24.35
C VAL A 377 -21.61 -2.88 -25.44
#